data_AF-A0A3B0PHC0-F1
#
_entry.id   AF-A0A3B0PHC0-F1
#
_cell.length_a   1.000
_cell.length_b   1.000
_cell.length_c   1.000
_cell.angle_alpha   90.00
_cell.angle_beta   90.00
_cell.angle_gamma   90.00
#
_symmetry.space_group_name_H-M   'P 1'
#
loop_
_entity.id
_entity.type
_entity.pdbx_description
1 polymer ?
#
loop_
_entity_poly.entity_id
_entity_poly.type
_entity_poly.pdbx_seq_one_letter_code
_entity_poly.pdbx_strand_id
1 'polypeptide(L)'
;MSKSIGNLIFPHDFLKKYDADTYKLLILTTNFAKPINLTDELLDSIQTIINKFNLLNNTIQLKKIENEIDERKVKEVIEEIANLNFSNAYKEIIQLTKKEDQYKTFLEIMKILGFIFPLKIISQEDKNLYNQW
;
A
#
# COMPACT_ATOMS: atom_id res chain seq x y z
N MET A 1 -16.22 -17.21 -3.47
CA MET A 1 -15.65 -18.30 -2.65
C MET A 1 -16.76 -18.99 -1.88
N SER A 2 -16.84 -20.33 -1.91
CA SER A 2 -17.86 -21.09 -1.17
C SER A 2 -17.23 -22.31 -0.51
N LYS A 3 -17.59 -22.56 0.76
CA LYS A 3 -17.18 -23.79 1.47
C LYS A 3 -17.62 -25.05 0.74
N SER A 4 -18.78 -25.04 0.09
CA SER A 4 -19.32 -26.21 -0.63
C SER A 4 -18.55 -26.56 -1.91
N ILE A 5 -17.84 -25.59 -2.50
CA ILE A 5 -17.05 -25.77 -3.73
C ILE A 5 -15.57 -26.07 -3.40
N GLY A 6 -15.17 -25.95 -2.13
CA GLY A 6 -13.79 -26.20 -1.68
C GLY A 6 -12.78 -25.11 -2.05
N ASN A 7 -13.19 -24.06 -2.79
CA ASN A 7 -12.32 -22.94 -3.16
C ASN A 7 -12.45 -21.78 -2.16
N LEU A 8 -11.86 -21.97 -0.98
CA LEU A 8 -11.85 -21.00 0.12
C LEU A 8 -10.42 -20.78 0.61
N ILE A 9 -10.02 -19.52 0.68
CA ILE A 9 -8.73 -19.12 1.27
C ILE A 9 -9.02 -18.64 2.69
N PHE A 10 -8.44 -19.32 3.68
CA PHE A 10 -8.55 -18.88 5.06
C PHE A 10 -7.59 -17.71 5.34
N PRO A 11 -7.95 -16.78 6.25
CA PRO A 11 -7.08 -15.65 6.58
C PRO A 11 -5.67 -16.07 7.04
N HIS A 12 -5.56 -17.15 7.83
CA HIS A 12 -4.25 -17.64 8.29
C HIS A 12 -3.42 -18.24 7.16
N ASP A 13 -4.04 -18.85 6.13
CA ASP A 13 -3.31 -19.35 4.97
C ASP A 13 -2.88 -18.21 4.04
N PHE A 14 -3.74 -17.20 3.89
CA PHE A 14 -3.39 -15.96 3.18
C PHE A 14 -2.16 -15.29 3.81
N LEU A 15 -2.16 -15.12 5.13
CA LEU A 15 -1.09 -14.46 5.87
C LEU A 15 0.24 -15.25 5.91
N LYS A 16 0.24 -16.53 5.52
CA LYS A 16 1.49 -17.29 5.30
C LYS A 16 2.21 -16.87 4.02
N LYS A 17 1.47 -16.37 3.02
CA LYS A 17 2.01 -16.05 1.67
C LYS A 17 2.06 -14.54 1.40
N TYR A 18 1.13 -13.79 1.98
CA TYR A 18 0.91 -12.37 1.66
C TYR A 18 0.79 -11.52 2.93
N ASP A 19 1.19 -10.25 2.81
CA ASP A 19 1.00 -9.25 3.85
C ASP A 19 -0.48 -8.89 4.02
N ALA A 20 -0.88 -8.52 5.23
CA ALA A 20 -2.24 -8.03 5.49
C ALA A 20 -2.60 -6.79 4.62
N ASP A 21 -1.62 -5.95 4.30
CA ASP A 21 -1.80 -4.78 3.45
C ASP A 21 -2.05 -5.15 1.98
N THR A 22 -1.65 -6.34 1.52
CA THR A 22 -1.95 -6.85 0.17
C THR A 22 -3.45 -7.03 -0.01
N TYR A 23 -4.15 -7.50 1.02
CA TYR A 23 -5.60 -7.58 0.98
C TYR A 23 -6.26 -6.19 0.90
N LYS A 24 -5.76 -5.19 1.65
CA LYS A 24 -6.31 -3.83 1.59
C LYS A 24 -6.11 -3.21 0.20
N LEU A 25 -4.92 -3.40 -0.39
CA LEU A 25 -4.62 -2.88 -1.71
C LEU A 25 -5.43 -3.57 -2.81
N LEU A 26 -5.74 -4.87 -2.68
CA LEU A 26 -6.66 -5.56 -3.57
C LEU A 26 -8.03 -4.86 -3.64
N ILE A 27 -8.57 -4.47 -2.49
CA ILE A 27 -9.86 -3.77 -2.43
C ILE A 27 -9.75 -2.38 -3.07
N LEU A 28 -8.66 -1.64 -2.85
CA LEU A 28 -8.45 -0.32 -3.48
C LEU A 28 -8.22 -0.39 -5.00
N THR A 29 -7.72 -1.51 -5.52
CA THR A 29 -7.40 -1.67 -6.95
C THR A 29 -8.57 -2.24 -7.75
N THR A 30 -9.64 -2.68 -7.09
CA THR A 30 -10.80 -3.30 -7.72
C THR A 30 -12.06 -2.48 -7.44
N ASN A 31 -13.00 -2.49 -8.39
CA ASN A 31 -14.30 -1.86 -8.16
C ASN A 31 -15.14 -2.79 -7.26
N PHE A 32 -15.55 -2.29 -6.09
CA PHE A 32 -16.32 -3.05 -5.10
C PHE A 32 -17.62 -3.68 -5.65
N ALA A 33 -18.22 -3.09 -6.68
CA ALA A 33 -19.47 -3.55 -7.28
C ALA A 33 -19.28 -4.67 -8.32
N LYS A 34 -18.03 -4.96 -8.69
CA LYS A 34 -17.71 -6.00 -9.69
C LYS A 34 -17.21 -7.27 -9.00
N PRO A 35 -17.55 -8.46 -9.53
CA PRO A 35 -16.97 -9.70 -9.03
C PRO A 35 -15.45 -9.66 -9.21
N ILE A 36 -14.73 -9.96 -8.14
CA ILE A 36 -13.27 -10.08 -8.15
C ILE A 36 -12.93 -11.54 -8.44
N ASN A 37 -12.25 -11.79 -9.55
CA ASN A 37 -11.64 -13.08 -9.80
C ASN A 37 -10.28 -13.13 -9.07
N LEU A 38 -10.28 -13.71 -7.88
CA LEU A 38 -9.09 -13.78 -7.03
C LEU A 38 -8.24 -14.97 -7.45
N THR A 39 -7.11 -14.69 -8.09
CA THR A 39 -6.11 -15.69 -8.50
C THR A 39 -4.78 -15.42 -7.80
N ASP A 40 -3.92 -16.43 -7.74
CA ASP A 40 -2.59 -16.30 -7.17
C ASP A 40 -1.76 -15.24 -7.90
N GLU A 41 -1.86 -15.17 -9.23
CA GLU A 41 -1.13 -14.18 -10.04
C GLU A 41 -1.57 -12.75 -9.71
N LEU A 42 -2.86 -12.53 -9.47
CA LEU A 42 -3.39 -11.24 -9.05
C LEU A 42 -2.82 -10.84 -7.67
N LEU A 43 -2.85 -11.76 -6.71
CA LEU A 43 -2.33 -11.51 -5.37
C LEU A 43 -0.82 -11.29 -5.36
N ASP A 44 -0.05 -12.05 -6.14
CA ASP A 44 1.40 -11.90 -6.29
C ASP A 44 1.75 -10.53 -6.89
N SER A 45 0.98 -10.07 -7.88
CA SER A 45 1.11 -8.73 -8.46
C SER A 45 0.86 -7.63 -7.42
N ILE A 46 -0.18 -7.77 -6.61
CA ILE A 46 -0.52 -6.79 -5.57
C ILE A 46 0.53 -6.79 -4.45
N GLN A 47 1.00 -7.98 -4.04
CA GLN A 47 2.09 -8.11 -3.06
C GLN A 47 3.36 -7.43 -3.57
N THR A 48 3.67 -7.54 -4.86
CA THR A 48 4.82 -6.84 -5.45
C THR A 48 4.71 -5.32 -5.31
N ILE A 49 3.50 -4.76 -5.40
CA ILE A 49 3.25 -3.33 -5.20
C ILE A 49 3.42 -2.97 -3.72
N ILE A 50 2.90 -3.78 -2.79
CA ILE A 50 3.13 -3.60 -1.35
C ILE A 50 4.63 -3.64 -1.02
N ASN A 51 5.40 -4.55 -1.62
CA ASN A 51 6.85 -4.61 -1.41
C ASN A 51 7.54 -3.32 -1.88
N LYS A 52 7.11 -2.75 -3.00
CA LYS A 52 7.60 -1.43 -3.46
C LYS A 52 7.24 -0.31 -2.49
N PHE A 53 6.04 -0.33 -1.91
CA PHE A 53 5.64 0.67 -0.90
C PHE A 53 6.46 0.54 0.39
N ASN A 54 6.78 -0.68 0.84
CA ASN A 54 7.70 -0.90 1.96
C ASN A 54 9.09 -0.34 1.65
N LEU A 55 9.64 -0.62 0.46
CA LEU A 55 10.94 -0.10 0.03
C LEU A 55 10.96 1.43 -0.02
N LEU A 56 9.85 2.04 -0.45
CA LEU A 56 9.69 3.47 -0.48
C LEU A 56 9.70 4.07 0.93
N ASN A 57 8.93 3.49 1.87
CA ASN A 57 8.97 3.89 3.29
C ASN A 57 10.39 3.76 3.86
N ASN A 58 11.11 2.70 3.50
CA ASN A 58 12.48 2.52 3.95
C ASN A 58 13.40 3.62 3.40
N THR A 59 13.26 3.94 2.11
CA THR A 59 14.04 5.00 1.45
C THR A 59 13.82 6.36 2.12
N ILE A 60 12.57 6.69 2.46
CA ILE A 60 12.20 7.91 3.18
C ILE A 60 12.91 8.01 4.53
N GLN A 61 12.96 6.91 5.28
CA GLN A 61 13.62 6.87 6.58
C GLN A 61 15.15 6.93 6.49
N LEU A 62 15.75 6.21 5.53
CA LEU A 62 17.21 6.18 5.36
C LEU A 62 17.76 7.52 4.88
N LYS A 63 17.09 8.13 3.88
CA LYS A 63 17.46 9.45 3.35
C LYS A 63 17.03 10.62 4.24
N LYS A 64 16.24 10.36 5.29
CA LYS A 64 15.64 11.38 6.17
C LYS A 64 14.88 12.45 5.38
N ILE A 65 13.98 11.99 4.51
CA ILE A 65 13.15 12.89 3.69
C ILE A 65 12.10 13.57 4.57
N GLU A 66 12.17 14.91 4.66
CA GLU A 66 11.35 15.75 5.53
C GLU A 66 10.40 16.70 4.77
N ASN A 67 9.98 16.30 3.58
CA ASN A 67 9.08 17.12 2.75
C ASN A 67 7.73 17.41 3.44
N GLU A 68 7.17 18.58 3.15
CA GLU A 68 5.85 18.97 3.63
C GLU A 68 4.76 18.04 3.06
N ILE A 69 3.71 17.82 3.86
CA ILE A 69 2.55 17.06 3.44
C ILE A 69 1.61 18.02 2.68
N ASP A 70 1.29 17.68 1.44
CA ASP A 70 0.28 18.38 0.66
C ASP A 70 -1.12 17.99 1.13
N GLU A 71 -1.64 18.72 2.13
CA GLU A 71 -2.95 18.47 2.73
C GLU A 71 -4.11 18.55 1.71
N ARG A 72 -3.97 19.39 0.67
CA ARG A 72 -4.98 19.47 -0.39
C ARG A 72 -5.04 18.15 -1.14
N LYS A 73 -3.88 17.61 -1.53
CA LYS A 73 -3.80 16.33 -2.22
C LYS A 73 -4.27 15.17 -1.34
N VAL A 74 -3.97 15.18 -0.04
CA VAL A 74 -4.54 14.21 0.91
C VAL A 74 -6.06 14.24 0.84
N LYS A 75 -6.67 15.42 1.01
CA LYS A 75 -8.13 15.58 0.98
C LYS A 75 -8.73 15.11 -0.34
N GLU A 76 -8.16 15.51 -1.47
CA GLU A 76 -8.60 15.10 -2.81
C GLU A 76 -8.65 13.57 -2.95
N VAL A 77 -7.59 12.87 -2.55
CA VAL A 77 -7.53 11.40 -2.66
C VAL A 77 -8.53 10.72 -1.72
N ILE A 78 -8.68 11.22 -0.49
CA ILE A 78 -9.64 10.67 0.47
C ILE A 78 -11.09 10.90 0.00
N GLU A 79 -11.39 12.05 -0.61
CA GLU A 79 -12.70 12.33 -1.21
C GLU A 79 -13.01 11.38 -2.38
N GLU A 80 -12.05 11.10 -3.26
CA GLU A 80 -12.24 10.09 -4.33
C GLU A 80 -12.55 8.70 -3.75
N ILE A 81 -11.87 8.30 -2.67
CA ILE A 81 -12.13 7.02 -1.99
C ILE A 81 -13.52 7.01 -1.33
N ALA A 82 -13.90 8.09 -0.66
CA ALA A 82 -15.21 8.24 -0.02
C ALA A 82 -16.36 8.18 -1.05
N ASN A 83 -16.12 8.71 -2.25
CA ASN A 83 -17.05 8.66 -3.39
C ASN A 83 -16.95 7.36 -4.20
N LEU A 84 -16.20 6.36 -3.73
CA LEU A 84 -16.03 5.04 -4.36
C LEU A 84 -15.34 5.09 -5.74
N ASN A 85 -14.66 6.20 -6.05
CA ASN A 85 -13.85 6.38 -7.25
C ASN A 85 -12.45 5.76 -7.10
N PHE A 86 -12.40 4.49 -6.72
CA PHE A 86 -11.17 3.78 -6.37
C PHE A 86 -10.12 3.80 -7.49
N SER A 87 -10.53 3.73 -8.76
CA SER A 87 -9.60 3.79 -9.90
C SER A 87 -8.83 5.11 -9.97
N ASN A 88 -9.51 6.25 -9.72
CA ASN A 88 -8.88 7.56 -9.71
C ASN A 88 -7.98 7.73 -8.48
N ALA A 89 -8.49 7.37 -7.30
CA ALA A 89 -7.71 7.40 -6.07
C ALA A 89 -6.42 6.57 -6.19
N TYR A 90 -6.52 5.35 -6.70
CA TYR A 90 -5.37 4.48 -6.92
C TYR A 90 -4.37 5.07 -7.92
N LYS A 91 -4.85 5.65 -9.03
CA LYS A 91 -4.00 6.34 -9.99
C LYS A 91 -3.23 7.49 -9.34
N GLU A 92 -3.87 8.31 -8.51
CA GLU A 92 -3.23 9.40 -7.79
C GLU A 92 -2.21 8.88 -6.78
N ILE A 93 -2.55 7.86 -5.98
CA ILE A 93 -1.61 7.21 -5.04
C ILE A 93 -0.33 6.76 -5.75
N ILE A 94 -0.45 6.11 -6.91
CA ILE A 94 0.70 5.66 -7.71
C ILE A 94 1.50 6.83 -8.31
N GLN A 95 0.88 7.98 -8.57
CA GLN A 95 1.63 9.16 -9.00
C GLN A 95 2.48 9.72 -7.87
N LEU A 96 1.96 9.76 -6.64
CA LEU A 96 2.70 10.26 -5.48
C LEU A 96 3.94 9.43 -5.15
N THR A 97 3.98 8.14 -5.53
CA THR A 97 5.18 7.30 -5.35
C THR A 97 6.30 7.60 -6.34
N LYS A 98 6.09 8.46 -7.35
CA LYS A 98 7.09 8.71 -8.41
C LYS A 98 8.04 9.86 -8.11
N LYS A 99 7.65 10.81 -7.26
CA LYS A 99 8.46 12.00 -6.97
C LYS A 99 8.75 12.13 -5.48
N GLU A 100 10.01 12.40 -5.15
CA GLU A 100 10.50 12.42 -3.78
C GLU A 100 9.79 13.47 -2.90
N ASP A 101 9.47 14.64 -3.47
CA ASP A 101 8.71 15.72 -2.84
C ASP A 101 7.31 15.29 -2.38
N GLN A 102 6.74 14.24 -2.98
CA GLN A 102 5.37 13.76 -2.70
C GLN A 102 5.32 12.55 -1.76
N TYR A 103 6.47 11.99 -1.40
CA TYR A 103 6.54 10.75 -0.62
C TYR A 103 5.89 10.84 0.75
N LYS A 104 6.00 11.99 1.44
CA LYS A 104 5.37 12.19 2.75
C LYS A 104 3.85 12.27 2.66
N THR A 105 3.33 12.94 1.63
CA THR A 105 1.90 12.95 1.29
C THR A 105 1.38 11.54 1.01
N PHE A 106 2.13 10.73 0.25
CA PHE A 106 1.80 9.32 0.02
C PHE A 106 1.71 8.54 1.34
N LEU A 107 2.73 8.63 2.21
CA LEU A 107 2.71 7.91 3.49
C LEU A 107 1.53 8.32 4.37
N GLU A 108 1.19 9.62 4.41
CA GLU A 108 0.08 10.10 5.21
C GLU A 108 -1.27 9.56 4.71
N ILE A 109 -1.50 9.57 3.39
CA ILE A 109 -2.70 8.95 2.80
C ILE A 109 -2.79 7.48 3.18
N MET A 110 -1.69 6.73 3.01
CA MET A 110 -1.70 5.29 3.29
C MET A 110 -1.91 5.01 4.78
N LYS A 111 -1.40 5.87 5.67
CA LYS A 111 -1.65 5.80 7.12
C LYS A 111 -3.12 6.07 7.46
N ILE A 112 -3.74 7.09 6.86
CA ILE A 112 -5.17 7.40 7.03
C ILE A 112 -6.04 6.21 6.57
N LEU A 113 -5.66 5.57 5.46
CA LEU A 113 -6.32 4.36 4.95
C LEU A 113 -6.03 3.11 5.78
N GLY A 114 -5.25 3.24 6.86
CA GLY A 114 -4.99 2.19 7.83
C GLY A 114 -4.01 1.13 7.36
N PHE A 115 -3.15 1.41 6.37
CA PHE A 115 -2.06 0.51 6.00
C PHE A 115 -1.03 0.40 7.13
N ILE A 116 -0.42 -0.78 7.26
CA ILE A 116 0.54 -1.09 8.31
C ILE A 116 1.96 -0.68 7.91
N PHE A 117 2.33 -0.85 6.63
CA PHE A 117 3.68 -0.54 6.17
C PHE A 117 4.19 0.89 6.48
N PRO A 118 3.37 1.97 6.49
CA PRO A 118 3.85 3.32 6.83
C PRO A 118 4.29 3.44 8.29
N LEU A 119 3.80 2.55 9.17
CA LEU A 119 4.13 2.52 10.59
C LEU A 119 5.40 1.73 10.89
N LYS A 120 5.94 0.98 9.92
CA LYS A 120 7.16 0.20 10.09
C LYS A 120 8.36 1.13 10.19
N ILE A 121 9.20 0.91 11.19
CA ILE A 121 10.44 1.66 11.43
C ILE A 121 11.63 0.76 11.12
N ILE A 122 12.60 1.27 10.36
CA ILE A 122 13.84 0.55 10.08
C ILE A 122 14.68 0.42 11.37
N SER A 123 15.28 -0.75 11.56
CA SER A 123 16.16 -1.03 12.69
C SER A 123 17.39 -0.11 12.71
N GLN A 124 17.99 0.09 13.88
CA GLN A 124 19.23 0.87 13.97
C GLN A 124 20.41 0.17 13.26
N GLU A 125 20.40 -1.16 13.23
CA GLU A 125 21.39 -1.97 12.54
C GLU A 125 21.38 -1.70 11.03
N ASP A 126 20.20 -1.75 10.40
CA ASP A 126 20.05 -1.47 8.97
C ASP A 126 20.43 -0.03 8.62
N LYS A 127 20.11 0.94 9.49
CA LYS A 127 20.53 2.34 9.33
C LYS A 127 22.06 2.46 9.36
N ASN A 128 22.71 1.75 10.27
CA ASN A 128 24.17 1.76 10.36
C ASN A 128 24.80 1.10 9.14
N LEU A 129 24.26 -0.03 8.68
CA LEU A 129 24.72 -0.71 7.47
C LEU A 129 24.59 0.17 6.22
N TYR A 130 23.47 0.89 6.07
CA TYR A 130 23.28 1.81 4.96
C TYR A 130 24.31 2.95 4.95
N ASN A 131 24.67 3.50 6.12
CA ASN A 131 25.68 4.56 6.22
C ASN A 131 27.12 4.08 5.94
N GLN A 132 27.35 2.77 5.87
CA GLN A 132 28.66 2.18 5.53
C GLN A 132 28.85 2.00 4.02
N TRP A 133 27.78 2.13 3.23
CA TRP A 133 27.80 2.06 1.77
C TRP A 133 28.02 3.45 1.16
#